data_AF-A0A0J0YCB7-F1
#
_entry.id   AF-A0A0J0YCB7-F1
#
_cell.length_a   1.000
_cell.length_b   1.000
_cell.length_c   1.000
_cell.angle_alpha   90.00
_cell.angle_beta   90.00
_cell.angle_gamma   90.00
#
_symmetry.space_group_name_H-M   'P 1'
#
loop_
_entity.id
_entity.type
_entity.pdbx_description
1 polymer ?
#
loop_
_entity_poly.entity_id
_entity_poly.type
_entity_poly.pdbx_seq_one_letter_code
_entity_poly.pdbx_strand_id
1 'polypeptide(L)'
;MDTNHNRIKVSDLEKNESGKILTTNTNGELEFTNINTIKVDGYNALDYNQEGKVLDARQGKVLKDLIDNSKDTLKTYFDTLYLDISNNQNVSGIKTFLAGKLGLRNTANTFTSFFSNTNTASRTYAFQDKSGTVADLTDLAGKMNVPSGAINKIPKFSTTSTIGNSRITDDGTNLGIDNQWPILSDFSFGALKNRRIDIENSESLIEGRSLILAAGKASNASFSSTNFVKTSDPTLAWSCMDIHKNGDIYACVYNGDIYKKTAGSSNFIPLGQVARTWFSIKCMQNGDVYACVSYGDIYKQTAGTGDFMPLGQSFRNWTSISQDLNGDIYAVCAAIPNAIYKQTAGIGNFVLLQGFGFIIISLDFASNGDGYLTGLGTDIYKKAYGASSFGATNQGAKNWFSVKCAPNGDVYAGVSLDGNFGGGKGDVYKKTAGTNDFIPLGQTTRSWRSLACNSLGDIYAATFEGIFHLNLSQTGAPNLNGGALKLIGGTGKGSGTSEVQFFTGQKTVSGADMQTETLRAHIDENGYMIWANMPTYADNVAAIAGGLPLGCEYKTATGDRKIVY
;
A
#
# COMPACT_ATOMS: atom_id res chain seq x y z
N MET A 1 -32.46 93.88 -76.14
CA MET A 1 -33.87 93.58 -76.48
C MET A 1 -34.39 94.75 -77.30
N ASP A 2 -34.21 94.89 -78.61
CA ASP A 2 -33.82 94.03 -79.75
C ASP A 2 -33.23 92.64 -79.42
N THR A 3 -33.87 91.57 -79.90
CA THR A 3 -33.72 90.18 -79.41
C THR A 3 -32.95 89.26 -80.37
N ASN A 4 -32.03 89.80 -81.15
CA ASN A 4 -31.26 89.00 -82.13
C ASN A 4 -29.98 88.35 -81.58
N HIS A 5 -29.54 88.63 -80.36
CA HIS A 5 -28.33 88.02 -79.78
C HIS A 5 -28.59 87.65 -78.31
N ASN A 6 -28.20 86.43 -77.89
CA ASN A 6 -28.33 85.84 -76.54
C ASN A 6 -29.63 85.09 -76.18
N ARG A 7 -30.27 84.45 -77.15
CA ARG A 7 -31.11 83.27 -76.87
C ARG A 7 -30.25 82.02 -77.09
N ILE A 8 -29.92 81.32 -76.00
CA ILE A 8 -29.35 79.97 -76.04
C ILE A 8 -30.33 79.10 -76.82
N LYS A 9 -29.93 78.61 -78.00
CA LYS A 9 -30.74 77.61 -78.70
C LYS A 9 -30.50 76.27 -78.02
N VAL A 10 -31.51 75.41 -77.99
CA VAL A 10 -31.36 74.06 -77.43
C VAL A 10 -30.23 73.28 -78.12
N SER A 11 -29.99 73.54 -79.41
CA SER A 11 -28.84 73.01 -80.16
C SER A 11 -27.47 73.38 -79.57
N ASP A 12 -27.37 74.49 -78.84
CA ASP A 12 -26.12 74.98 -78.22
C ASP A 12 -25.88 74.30 -76.85
N LEU A 13 -26.91 73.70 -76.26
CA LEU A 13 -26.82 72.88 -75.04
C LEU A 13 -26.68 71.37 -75.35
N GLU A 14 -27.07 70.93 -76.55
CA GLU A 14 -27.00 69.52 -76.98
C GLU A 14 -25.59 69.03 -77.36
N LYS A 15 -24.60 69.93 -77.46
CA LYS A 15 -23.18 69.58 -77.57
C LYS A 15 -22.47 69.83 -76.24
N ASN A 16 -22.87 69.11 -75.20
CA ASN A 16 -22.12 69.14 -73.95
C ASN A 16 -20.76 68.44 -74.17
N GLU A 17 -19.70 69.24 -74.27
CA GLU A 17 -18.33 68.72 -74.28
C GLU A 17 -17.86 68.54 -72.82
N SER A 18 -17.68 67.29 -72.41
CA SER A 18 -17.06 66.98 -71.12
C SER A 18 -15.73 67.73 -70.98
N GLY A 19 -15.57 68.48 -69.89
CA GLY A 19 -14.35 69.23 -69.58
C GLY A 19 -14.30 70.67 -70.09
N LYS A 20 -15.40 71.23 -70.60
CA LYS A 20 -15.49 72.66 -70.93
C LYS A 20 -16.62 73.35 -70.17
N ILE A 21 -16.51 74.66 -69.96
CA ILE A 21 -17.57 75.50 -69.38
C ILE A 21 -17.97 76.55 -70.40
N LEU A 22 -19.27 76.86 -70.46
CA LEU A 22 -19.76 77.95 -71.28
C LEU A 22 -19.41 79.28 -70.61
N THR A 23 -18.56 80.07 -71.25
CA THR A 23 -18.26 81.44 -70.82
C THR A 23 -18.71 82.41 -71.90
N THR A 24 -18.75 83.70 -71.56
CA THR A 24 -19.03 84.75 -72.52
C THR A 24 -17.69 85.35 -72.94
N ASN A 25 -17.40 85.36 -74.23
CA ASN A 25 -16.20 86.02 -74.73
C ASN A 25 -16.32 87.54 -74.60
N THR A 26 -15.24 88.25 -74.90
CA THR A 26 -15.15 89.71 -74.76
C THR A 26 -16.16 90.49 -75.59
N ASN A 27 -16.72 89.88 -76.64
CA ASN A 27 -17.73 90.49 -77.50
C ASN A 27 -19.17 90.19 -77.03
N GLY A 28 -19.33 89.49 -75.91
CA GLY A 28 -20.64 89.18 -75.34
C GLY A 28 -21.32 87.93 -75.92
N GLU A 29 -20.61 87.17 -76.74
CA GLU A 29 -21.08 85.90 -77.32
C GLU A 29 -20.66 84.71 -76.45
N LEU A 30 -21.48 83.66 -76.41
CA LEU A 30 -21.20 82.48 -75.59
C LEU A 30 -20.28 81.50 -76.33
N GLU A 31 -19.19 81.09 -75.68
CA GLU A 31 -18.23 80.11 -76.17
C GLU A 31 -17.90 79.06 -75.10
N PHE A 32 -17.61 77.82 -75.51
CA PHE A 32 -17.16 76.79 -74.58
C PHE A 32 -15.65 76.87 -74.38
N THR A 33 -15.24 77.40 -73.23
CA THR A 33 -13.84 77.50 -72.83
C THR A 33 -13.44 76.22 -72.09
N ASN A 34 -12.24 75.71 -72.37
CA ASN A 34 -11.75 74.53 -71.69
C ASN A 34 -11.63 74.82 -70.19
N ILE A 35 -12.13 73.93 -69.32
CA ILE A 35 -12.03 74.14 -67.87
C ILE A 35 -10.56 74.24 -67.44
N ASN A 36 -9.69 73.56 -68.20
CA ASN A 36 -8.25 73.56 -68.02
C ASN A 36 -7.57 74.87 -68.45
N THR A 37 -8.25 75.74 -69.20
CA THR A 37 -7.74 77.08 -69.58
C THR A 37 -8.16 78.19 -68.63
N ILE A 38 -9.03 77.90 -67.63
CA ILE A 38 -9.21 78.79 -66.48
C ILE A 38 -7.93 78.68 -65.66
N LYS A 39 -6.97 79.57 -65.94
CA LYS A 39 -5.76 79.70 -65.13
C LYS A 39 -6.19 79.96 -63.69
N VAL A 40 -6.05 78.93 -62.86
CA VAL A 40 -5.91 79.10 -61.41
C VAL A 40 -4.54 79.74 -61.23
N ASP A 41 -4.45 81.06 -61.41
CA ASP A 41 -3.26 81.80 -61.00
C ASP A 41 -3.03 81.47 -59.52
N GLY A 42 -1.86 80.89 -59.23
CA GLY A 42 -1.59 80.09 -58.05
C GLY A 42 -1.98 80.78 -56.76
N TYR A 43 -3.06 80.30 -56.13
CA TYR A 43 -3.32 80.56 -54.72
C TYR A 43 -2.37 79.70 -53.89
N ASN A 44 -1.11 80.14 -53.82
CA ASN A 44 -0.13 79.61 -52.88
C ASN A 44 -0.64 79.84 -51.47
N ALA A 45 -0.98 78.74 -50.81
CA ALA A 45 -1.26 78.72 -49.40
C ALA A 45 -0.09 79.37 -48.64
N LEU A 46 -0.40 80.40 -47.87
CA LEU A 46 0.35 80.80 -46.67
C LEU A 46 1.70 81.50 -46.91
N ASP A 47 1.76 82.53 -47.75
CA ASP A 47 2.93 83.43 -47.86
C ASP A 47 2.80 84.61 -46.88
N TYR A 48 3.12 84.39 -45.60
CA TYR A 48 2.97 85.36 -44.50
C TYR A 48 4.29 85.72 -43.80
N ASN A 49 5.36 85.86 -44.58
CA ASN A 49 6.66 86.33 -44.07
C ASN A 49 6.74 87.86 -43.87
N GLN A 50 5.62 88.59 -43.93
CA GLN A 50 5.55 90.01 -43.60
C GLN A 50 4.63 90.26 -42.41
N GLU A 51 5.21 90.82 -41.36
CA GLU A 51 4.53 91.31 -40.17
C GLU A 51 3.54 92.42 -40.55
N GLY A 52 2.31 92.37 -40.01
CA GLY A 52 1.29 93.42 -40.21
C GLY A 52 0.20 93.14 -41.24
N LYS A 53 0.21 92.00 -41.94
CA LYS A 53 -0.97 91.54 -42.70
C LYS A 53 -1.91 90.74 -41.80
N VAL A 54 -3.18 91.18 -41.72
CA VAL A 54 -4.22 90.50 -40.94
C VAL A 54 -4.68 89.26 -41.70
N LEU A 55 -4.63 88.09 -41.03
CA LEU A 55 -5.18 86.84 -41.57
C LEU A 55 -6.67 87.02 -41.87
N ASP A 56 -7.13 86.55 -43.02
CA ASP A 56 -8.55 86.56 -43.30
C ASP A 56 -9.31 85.60 -42.36
N ALA A 57 -10.62 85.78 -42.22
CA ALA A 57 -11.43 84.99 -41.31
C ALA A 57 -11.36 83.47 -41.58
N ARG A 58 -11.06 83.04 -42.82
CA ARG A 58 -10.92 81.63 -43.17
C ARG A 58 -9.57 81.09 -42.69
N GLN A 59 -8.49 81.84 -42.89
CA GLN A 59 -7.15 81.49 -42.40
C GLN A 59 -7.10 81.42 -40.86
N GLY A 60 -7.72 82.38 -40.18
CA GLY A 60 -7.81 82.39 -38.71
C GLY A 60 -8.57 81.18 -38.15
N LYS A 61 -9.67 80.77 -38.81
CA LYS A 61 -10.41 79.56 -38.42
C LYS A 61 -9.57 78.30 -38.58
N VAL A 62 -8.87 78.14 -39.70
CA VAL A 62 -8.00 76.98 -39.95
C VAL A 62 -6.90 76.86 -38.89
N LEU A 63 -6.28 77.98 -38.51
CA LEU A 63 -5.23 77.98 -37.48
C LEU A 63 -5.80 77.62 -36.10
N LYS A 64 -6.97 78.15 -35.72
CA LYS A 64 -7.63 77.79 -34.46
C LYS A 64 -7.99 76.31 -34.42
N ASP A 65 -8.60 75.80 -35.49
CA ASP A 65 -8.97 74.38 -35.60
C ASP A 65 -7.73 73.49 -35.49
N LEU A 66 -6.60 73.89 -36.09
CA LEU A 66 -5.32 73.17 -35.98
C LEU A 66 -4.78 73.16 -34.55
N ILE A 67 -4.81 74.29 -33.85
CA ILE A 67 -4.32 74.42 -32.47
C ILE A 67 -5.19 73.60 -31.51
N ASP A 68 -6.51 73.68 -31.64
CA ASP A 68 -7.44 72.95 -30.77
C ASP A 68 -7.30 71.44 -31.00
N ASN A 69 -7.23 70.99 -32.26
CA ASN A 69 -6.98 69.60 -32.59
C ASN A 69 -5.62 69.11 -32.05
N SER A 70 -4.59 69.94 -32.14
CA SER A 70 -3.27 69.62 -31.57
C SER A 70 -3.32 69.49 -30.04
N LYS A 71 -4.05 70.37 -29.35
CA LYS A 71 -4.23 70.30 -27.90
C LYS A 71 -4.99 69.04 -27.48
N ASP A 72 -6.08 68.71 -28.16
CA ASP A 72 -6.87 67.52 -27.87
C ASP A 72 -6.08 66.24 -28.13
N THR A 73 -5.33 66.21 -29.23
CA THR A 73 -4.45 65.09 -29.57
C THR A 73 -3.33 64.92 -28.52
N LEU A 74 -2.67 66.02 -28.13
CA LEU A 74 -1.61 65.97 -27.11
C LEU A 74 -2.16 65.59 -25.74
N LYS A 75 -3.32 66.11 -25.34
CA LYS A 75 -3.98 65.73 -24.08
C LYS A 75 -4.30 64.24 -24.08
N THR A 76 -4.92 63.75 -25.15
CA THR A 76 -5.24 62.33 -25.30
C THR A 76 -3.97 61.47 -25.26
N TYR A 77 -2.91 61.88 -25.95
CA TYR A 77 -1.63 61.17 -25.95
C TYR A 77 -1.04 61.08 -24.54
N PHE A 78 -1.00 62.18 -23.77
CA PHE A 78 -0.45 62.18 -22.42
C PHE A 78 -1.31 61.42 -21.42
N ASP A 79 -2.63 61.52 -21.49
CA ASP A 79 -3.54 60.74 -20.63
C ASP A 79 -3.43 59.24 -20.91
N THR A 80 -3.10 58.85 -22.15
CA THR A 80 -2.87 57.44 -22.51
C THR A 80 -1.47 56.96 -22.10
N LEU A 81 -0.47 57.84 -22.15
CA LEU A 81 0.92 57.51 -21.84
C LEU A 81 1.19 57.49 -20.33
N TYR A 82 0.56 58.38 -19.57
CA TYR A 82 0.64 58.44 -18.11
C TYR A 82 -0.63 57.84 -17.52
N LEU A 83 -0.53 56.60 -17.06
CA LEU A 83 -1.62 55.90 -16.38
C LEU A 83 -2.19 56.74 -15.25
N ASP A 84 -3.45 57.17 -15.38
CA ASP A 84 -4.19 57.70 -14.25
C ASP A 84 -4.36 56.60 -13.18
N ILE A 85 -4.10 56.97 -11.93
CA ILE A 85 -3.81 56.08 -10.79
C ILE A 85 -5.05 55.30 -10.31
N SER A 86 -6.18 55.32 -11.02
CA SER A 86 -7.47 54.84 -10.50
C SER A 86 -8.35 53.99 -11.42
N ASN A 87 -7.94 53.68 -12.66
CA ASN A 87 -8.78 52.86 -13.55
C ASN A 87 -8.25 51.42 -13.64
N ASN A 88 -9.13 50.44 -13.41
CA ASN A 88 -8.85 49.01 -13.54
C ASN A 88 -8.11 48.71 -14.85
N GLN A 89 -6.95 48.07 -14.76
CA GLN A 89 -6.18 47.65 -15.91
C GLN A 89 -6.78 46.35 -16.48
N ASN A 90 -7.53 46.46 -17.59
CA ASN A 90 -7.92 45.29 -18.37
C ASN A 90 -6.75 44.87 -19.27
N VAL A 91 -6.11 43.76 -18.93
CA VAL A 91 -4.93 43.25 -19.64
C VAL A 91 -5.36 42.08 -20.52
N SER A 92 -5.43 42.30 -21.83
CA SER A 92 -5.87 41.28 -22.81
C SER A 92 -4.74 40.37 -23.32
N GLY A 93 -3.48 40.60 -22.91
CA GLY A 93 -2.30 39.83 -23.33
C GLY A 93 -1.33 39.52 -22.19
N ILE A 94 -0.37 38.61 -22.40
CA ILE A 94 0.61 38.22 -21.37
C ILE A 94 1.47 39.42 -20.98
N LYS A 95 1.47 39.77 -19.68
CA LYS A 95 2.44 40.69 -19.10
C LYS A 95 3.56 39.91 -18.43
N THR A 96 4.78 40.10 -18.94
CA THR A 96 6.00 39.60 -18.31
C THR A 96 6.64 40.70 -17.49
N PHE A 97 6.93 40.44 -16.23
CA PHE A 97 7.70 41.34 -15.36
C PHE A 97 9.10 40.77 -15.16
N LEU A 98 10.12 41.62 -15.22
CA LEU A 98 11.47 41.26 -14.81
C LEU A 98 11.54 41.06 -13.28
N ALA A 99 12.62 40.47 -12.79
CA ALA A 99 12.82 40.22 -11.37
C ALA A 99 12.61 41.50 -10.53
N GLY A 100 11.78 41.41 -9.49
CA GLY A 100 11.46 42.55 -8.62
C GLY A 100 10.65 43.67 -9.30
N LYS A 101 10.00 43.40 -10.45
CA LYS A 101 9.15 44.40 -11.14
C LYS A 101 7.65 44.14 -11.00
N LEU A 102 7.22 42.96 -10.55
CA LEU A 102 5.84 42.72 -10.12
C LEU A 102 5.74 42.97 -8.61
N GLY A 103 5.43 44.21 -8.25
CA GLY A 103 5.30 44.65 -6.86
C GLY A 103 3.89 45.09 -6.53
N LEU A 104 3.43 44.77 -5.32
CA LEU A 104 2.20 45.28 -4.73
C LEU A 104 2.54 46.13 -3.50
N ARG A 105 1.98 47.34 -3.43
CA ARG A 105 2.05 48.17 -2.23
C ARG A 105 1.14 47.56 -1.15
N ASN A 106 1.54 47.67 0.11
CA ASN A 106 0.62 47.39 1.22
C ASN A 106 -0.52 48.44 1.27
N THR A 107 -1.61 48.16 2.00
CA THR A 107 -2.78 49.05 2.08
C THR A 107 -2.46 50.46 2.56
N ALA A 108 -1.47 50.62 3.45
CA ALA A 108 -1.01 51.93 3.94
C ALA A 108 -0.05 52.64 2.97
N ASN A 109 0.28 52.02 1.83
CA ASN A 109 1.16 52.54 0.79
C ASN A 109 2.60 52.88 1.25
N THR A 110 3.08 52.25 2.32
CA THR A 110 4.36 52.56 2.97
C THR A 110 5.53 51.73 2.46
N PHE A 111 5.29 50.54 1.91
CA PHE A 111 6.33 49.72 1.27
C PHE A 111 5.74 48.84 0.16
N THR A 112 6.60 48.28 -0.69
CA THR A 112 6.22 47.41 -1.81
C THR A 112 6.78 46.01 -1.59
N SER A 113 5.92 45.00 -1.70
CA SER A 113 6.31 43.58 -1.67
C SER A 113 6.29 43.02 -3.09
N PHE A 114 7.23 42.13 -3.44
CA PHE A 114 7.38 41.60 -4.79
C PHE A 114 7.05 40.12 -4.86
N PHE A 115 6.37 39.70 -5.93
CA PHE A 115 6.26 38.29 -6.27
C PHE A 115 7.49 37.88 -7.09
N SER A 116 8.25 36.91 -6.59
CA SER A 116 9.37 36.30 -7.29
C SER A 116 9.02 34.86 -7.65
N ASN A 117 9.23 34.47 -8.91
CA ASN A 117 9.04 33.11 -9.38
C ASN A 117 10.40 32.47 -9.64
N THR A 118 10.70 31.37 -8.96
CA THR A 118 11.96 30.62 -9.07
C THR A 118 11.82 29.31 -9.87
N ASN A 119 10.66 29.04 -10.47
CA ASN A 119 10.43 27.81 -11.22
C ASN A 119 11.38 27.70 -12.41
N THR A 120 11.92 26.49 -12.62
CA THR A 120 12.78 26.16 -13.77
C THR A 120 12.00 25.68 -15.01
N ALA A 121 10.67 25.68 -14.94
CA ALA A 121 9.76 25.32 -16.03
C ALA A 121 8.42 26.07 -15.90
N SER A 122 7.66 26.16 -17.01
CA SER A 122 6.37 26.87 -17.01
C SER A 122 5.35 26.22 -16.05
N ARG A 123 4.64 27.05 -15.29
CA ARG A 123 3.60 26.68 -14.31
C ARG A 123 2.47 27.69 -14.34
N THR A 124 1.26 27.24 -14.05
CA THR A 124 0.07 28.09 -13.89
C THR A 124 -0.37 28.09 -12.43
N TYR A 125 -0.49 29.28 -11.85
CA TYR A 125 -1.00 29.48 -10.50
C TYR A 125 -2.38 30.13 -10.56
N ALA A 126 -3.40 29.46 -10.00
CA ALA A 126 -4.74 30.00 -9.88
C ALA A 126 -4.99 30.48 -8.43
N PHE A 127 -5.44 31.72 -8.28
CA PHE A 127 -5.91 32.24 -6.99
C PHE A 127 -7.42 31.94 -6.81
N GLN A 128 -7.93 32.03 -5.59
CA GLN A 128 -9.32 31.72 -5.26
C GLN A 128 -10.31 32.62 -6.04
N ASP A 129 -11.46 32.06 -6.42
CA ASP A 129 -12.46 32.66 -7.31
C ASP A 129 -13.44 33.64 -6.64
N LYS A 130 -13.46 33.69 -5.30
CA LYS A 130 -14.30 34.58 -4.49
C LYS A 130 -13.46 35.68 -3.83
N SER A 131 -14.09 36.81 -3.46
CA SER A 131 -13.47 37.88 -2.65
C SER A 131 -12.95 37.34 -1.32
N GLY A 132 -11.69 36.94 -1.29
CA GLY A 132 -11.00 36.35 -0.15
C GLY A 132 -9.61 36.95 0.01
N THR A 133 -9.18 37.14 1.25
CA THR A 133 -7.82 37.62 1.55
C THR A 133 -6.84 36.46 1.33
N VAL A 134 -5.88 36.61 0.41
CA VAL A 134 -4.69 35.75 0.34
C VAL A 134 -3.73 36.21 1.43
N ALA A 135 -4.08 35.87 2.67
CA ALA A 135 -3.33 36.21 3.86
C ALA A 135 -2.49 35.00 4.29
N ASP A 136 -1.18 35.08 4.10
CA ASP A 136 -0.24 34.23 4.84
C ASP A 136 0.17 34.99 6.10
N LEU A 137 -0.74 35.05 7.09
CA LEU A 137 -0.51 35.81 8.33
C LEU A 137 0.45 35.08 9.29
N THR A 138 0.92 33.88 8.94
CA THR A 138 1.87 33.11 9.73
C THR A 138 2.50 32.07 8.83
N ASP A 139 3.79 32.25 8.52
CA ASP A 139 4.66 31.31 7.80
C ASP A 139 4.21 29.86 8.01
N LEU A 140 3.98 29.13 6.91
CA LEU A 140 3.57 27.73 6.90
C LEU A 140 4.52 26.82 7.72
N ALA A 141 5.72 27.29 8.07
CA ALA A 141 6.60 26.71 9.08
C ALA A 141 5.94 26.50 10.47
N GLY A 142 4.88 27.26 10.80
CA GLY A 142 4.19 27.19 12.10
C GLY A 142 3.06 26.15 12.21
N LYS A 143 2.64 25.50 11.10
CA LYS A 143 1.54 24.51 11.16
C LYS A 143 1.97 23.05 11.18
N MET A 144 3.26 22.73 11.06
CA MET A 144 3.78 21.43 11.56
C MET A 144 5.31 21.26 11.66
N ASN A 145 6.13 22.33 11.73
CA ASN A 145 7.59 22.12 11.82
C ASN A 145 8.09 21.82 13.25
N VAL A 146 7.26 22.00 14.27
CA VAL A 146 7.49 21.50 15.64
C VAL A 146 6.15 21.01 16.20
N PRO A 147 5.87 19.70 16.23
CA PRO A 147 4.71 19.19 16.94
C PRO A 147 4.74 19.71 18.38
N SER A 148 3.67 20.40 18.83
CA SER A 148 3.55 20.93 20.20
C SER A 148 3.33 19.84 21.26
N GLY A 149 3.60 18.58 20.91
CA GLY A 149 3.51 17.44 21.81
C GLY A 149 4.69 17.40 22.77
N ALA A 150 4.45 16.92 23.98
CA ALA A 150 5.55 16.55 24.87
C ALA A 150 6.21 15.28 24.35
N ILE A 151 7.54 15.19 24.51
CA ILE A 151 8.30 13.96 24.23
C ILE A 151 7.63 12.80 25.00
N ASN A 152 7.60 11.63 24.37
CA ASN A 152 7.09 10.39 24.97
C ASN A 152 5.58 10.42 25.26
N LYS A 153 4.81 11.23 24.52
CA LYS A 153 3.35 11.24 24.57
C LYS A 153 2.73 11.14 23.19
N ILE A 154 1.64 10.39 23.11
CA ILE A 154 0.84 10.30 21.90
C ILE A 154 0.09 11.64 21.71
N PRO A 155 0.16 12.29 20.53
CA PRO A 155 -0.62 13.50 20.25
C PRO A 155 -2.13 13.23 20.29
N LYS A 156 -2.90 14.17 20.86
CA LYS A 156 -4.36 14.11 20.91
C LYS A 156 -4.96 15.41 20.39
N PHE A 157 -5.78 15.33 19.34
CA PHE A 157 -6.59 16.46 18.91
C PHE A 157 -7.66 16.77 19.96
N SER A 158 -7.61 17.95 20.55
CA SER A 158 -8.61 18.43 21.52
C SER A 158 -9.74 19.21 20.85
N THR A 159 -9.48 19.79 19.67
CA THR A 159 -10.46 20.43 18.79
C THR A 159 -10.05 20.20 17.33
N THR A 160 -10.83 20.71 16.38
CA THR A 160 -10.50 20.68 14.94
C THR A 160 -9.19 21.40 14.59
N SER A 161 -8.62 22.19 15.50
CA SER A 161 -7.41 22.99 15.25
C SER A 161 -6.38 22.98 16.39
N THR A 162 -6.53 22.14 17.41
CA THR A 162 -5.63 22.10 18.58
C THR A 162 -5.14 20.68 18.84
N ILE A 163 -3.81 20.50 18.84
CA ILE A 163 -3.14 19.27 19.24
C ILE A 163 -2.61 19.45 20.67
N GLY A 164 -3.09 18.62 21.60
CA GLY A 164 -2.57 18.48 22.95
C GLY A 164 -1.92 17.11 23.16
N ASN A 165 -1.60 16.80 24.41
CA ASN A 165 -1.04 15.51 24.80
C ASN A 165 -2.14 14.53 25.20
N SER A 166 -2.03 13.28 24.74
CA SER A 166 -2.78 12.19 25.34
C SER A 166 -2.33 11.98 26.79
N ARG A 167 -3.17 11.28 27.54
CA ARG A 167 -2.81 10.71 28.84
C ARG A 167 -1.88 9.51 28.73
N ILE A 168 -1.74 8.93 27.53
CA ILE A 168 -0.85 7.81 27.25
C ILE A 168 0.56 8.35 27.06
N THR A 169 1.48 7.79 27.83
CA THR A 169 2.90 8.11 27.82
C THR A 169 3.65 6.85 27.40
N ASP A 170 4.61 6.97 26.50
CA ASP A 170 5.49 5.91 26.01
C ASP A 170 6.92 6.45 26.08
N ASP A 171 7.68 6.01 27.08
CA ASP A 171 9.05 6.49 27.29
C ASP A 171 10.09 5.80 26.38
N GLY A 172 9.63 4.95 25.46
CA GLY A 172 10.45 4.10 24.59
C GLY A 172 10.81 2.75 25.21
N THR A 173 10.56 2.57 26.51
CA THR A 173 10.76 1.31 27.25
C THR A 173 9.43 0.80 27.83
N ASN A 174 8.63 1.71 28.38
CA ASN A 174 7.42 1.41 29.14
C ASN A 174 6.22 2.27 28.67
N LEU A 175 5.03 1.71 28.84
CA LEU A 175 3.75 2.36 28.59
C LEU A 175 3.06 2.76 29.90
N GLY A 176 2.59 4.01 29.97
CA GLY A 176 1.94 4.56 31.15
C GLY A 176 0.67 5.34 30.83
N ILE A 177 -0.25 5.40 31.79
CA ILE A 177 -1.48 6.22 31.70
C ILE A 177 -1.53 7.24 32.84
N ASP A 178 -1.80 8.50 32.46
CA ASP A 178 -1.69 9.73 33.26
C ASP A 178 -0.25 10.02 33.67
N ASN A 179 0.14 11.30 33.81
CA ASN A 179 1.51 11.81 34.01
C ASN A 179 2.29 11.17 35.18
N GLN A 180 2.61 9.89 35.09
CA GLN A 180 3.50 9.18 35.99
C GLN A 180 4.88 9.24 35.37
N TRP A 181 5.81 9.88 36.07
CA TRP A 181 7.20 9.90 35.67
C TRP A 181 8.07 9.77 36.92
N PRO A 182 9.09 8.89 36.94
CA PRO A 182 9.40 7.89 35.90
C PRO A 182 8.37 6.73 35.86
N ILE A 183 8.20 6.10 34.71
CA ILE A 183 7.45 4.85 34.60
C ILE A 183 8.39 3.71 35.01
N LEU A 184 8.00 2.95 36.04
CA LEU A 184 8.84 1.91 36.62
C LEU A 184 8.45 0.48 36.18
N SER A 185 7.38 0.34 35.41
CA SER A 185 6.86 -0.96 34.96
C SER A 185 6.44 -0.88 33.50
N ASP A 186 6.63 -1.96 32.74
CA ASP A 186 6.33 -2.05 31.31
C ASP A 186 4.93 -1.53 30.94
N PHE A 187 3.95 -1.76 31.83
CA PHE A 187 2.63 -1.16 31.76
C PHE A 187 2.19 -0.64 33.13
N SER A 188 1.88 0.66 33.21
CA SER A 188 1.52 1.31 34.47
C SER A 188 0.28 2.19 34.36
N PHE A 189 -0.48 2.23 35.45
CA PHE A 189 -1.55 3.21 35.64
C PHE A 189 -1.19 4.21 36.73
N GLY A 190 -1.56 5.48 36.54
CA GLY A 190 -1.33 6.50 37.55
C GLY A 190 -2.15 6.37 38.83
N ALA A 191 -1.53 6.74 39.95
CA ALA A 191 -1.98 6.51 41.32
C ALA A 191 -3.17 7.37 41.82
N LEU A 192 -3.71 8.27 40.99
CA LEU A 192 -4.70 9.27 41.44
C LEU A 192 -6.09 8.71 41.77
N LYS A 193 -6.44 7.53 41.24
CA LYS A 193 -7.73 6.87 41.46
C LYS A 193 -7.66 5.39 41.10
N ASN A 194 -8.62 4.61 41.60
CA ASN A 194 -8.81 3.21 41.24
C ASN A 194 -8.98 3.05 39.72
N ARG A 195 -8.42 1.96 39.18
CA ARG A 195 -8.41 1.64 37.76
C ARG A 195 -8.91 0.23 37.55
N ARG A 196 -9.50 0.01 36.38
CA ARG A 196 -10.06 -1.26 35.95
C ARG A 196 -9.52 -1.55 34.54
N ILE A 197 -9.14 -2.80 34.31
CA ILE A 197 -8.95 -3.36 32.98
C ILE A 197 -10.16 -4.25 32.74
N ASP A 198 -10.93 -3.96 31.71
CA ASP A 198 -12.15 -4.69 31.38
C ASP A 198 -12.38 -4.80 29.87
N ILE A 199 -13.33 -5.66 29.54
CA ILE A 199 -13.99 -5.68 28.23
C ILE A 199 -15.32 -4.96 28.45
N GLU A 200 -15.63 -3.97 27.61
CA GLU A 200 -16.86 -3.18 27.73
C GLU A 200 -18.11 -4.07 27.73
N ASN A 201 -19.13 -3.62 28.47
CA ASN A 201 -20.40 -4.34 28.55
C ASN A 201 -21.03 -4.44 27.16
N SER A 202 -21.40 -5.65 26.74
CA SER A 202 -22.15 -5.85 25.51
C SER A 202 -23.61 -5.45 25.72
N GLU A 203 -24.08 -4.46 24.97
CA GLU A 203 -25.51 -4.17 24.87
C GLU A 203 -26.17 -5.23 23.96
N SER A 204 -26.59 -6.35 24.55
CA SER A 204 -27.62 -7.28 24.04
C SER A 204 -27.30 -8.21 22.84
N LEU A 205 -27.80 -9.45 22.94
CA LEU A 205 -27.88 -10.59 21.98
C LEU A 205 -26.68 -11.54 21.80
N ILE A 206 -25.54 -11.35 22.44
CA ILE A 206 -24.37 -12.26 22.30
C ILE A 206 -23.82 -12.65 23.69
N GLU A 207 -23.30 -13.87 23.82
CA GLU A 207 -22.56 -14.30 25.02
C GLU A 207 -21.42 -13.34 25.37
N GLY A 208 -21.20 -13.10 26.66
CA GLY A 208 -20.11 -12.25 27.16
C GLY A 208 -18.72 -12.72 26.70
N ARG A 209 -17.73 -11.82 26.75
CA ARG A 209 -16.34 -12.11 26.32
C ARG A 209 -15.43 -12.33 27.51
N SER A 210 -14.47 -13.25 27.35
CA SER A 210 -13.46 -13.55 28.38
C SER A 210 -12.26 -12.62 28.24
N LEU A 211 -11.87 -11.96 29.34
CA LEU A 211 -10.53 -11.39 29.48
C LEU A 211 -9.59 -12.50 29.93
N ILE A 212 -8.66 -12.91 29.06
CA ILE A 212 -7.70 -13.98 29.36
C ILE A 212 -6.35 -13.35 29.70
N LEU A 213 -5.92 -13.53 30.95
CA LEU A 213 -4.56 -13.23 31.40
C LEU A 213 -3.80 -14.55 31.54
N ALA A 214 -2.70 -14.71 30.82
CA ALA A 214 -1.90 -15.92 30.83
C ALA A 214 -0.42 -15.59 30.95
N ALA A 215 0.32 -16.41 31.69
CA ALA A 215 1.78 -16.35 31.70
C ALA A 215 2.38 -16.99 30.45
N GLY A 216 3.64 -16.65 30.16
CA GLY A 216 4.39 -17.23 29.04
C GLY A 216 4.53 -18.76 29.15
N LYS A 217 4.52 -19.44 28.01
CA LYS A 217 4.80 -20.88 27.91
C LYS A 217 6.23 -21.07 27.42
N ALA A 218 6.96 -22.03 27.98
CA ALA A 218 8.23 -22.44 27.40
C ALA A 218 7.97 -23.20 26.09
N SER A 219 8.64 -22.80 25.00
CA SER A 219 8.61 -23.50 23.72
C SER A 219 9.88 -24.29 23.50
N ASN A 220 9.76 -25.54 23.05
CA ASN A 220 10.87 -26.49 22.98
C ASN A 220 11.65 -26.48 21.64
N ALA A 221 11.57 -25.40 20.85
CA ALA A 221 12.17 -25.34 19.52
C ALA A 221 13.51 -24.60 19.55
N SER A 222 14.61 -25.32 19.30
CA SER A 222 15.93 -24.74 19.02
C SER A 222 16.30 -25.04 17.57
N PHE A 223 16.53 -23.99 16.77
CA PHE A 223 16.90 -24.07 15.35
C PHE A 223 18.41 -23.89 15.20
N SER A 224 19.19 -24.98 15.16
CA SER A 224 20.66 -24.88 15.21
C SER A 224 21.43 -25.53 14.05
N SER A 225 20.81 -26.40 13.23
CA SER A 225 21.55 -26.98 12.10
C SER A 225 21.50 -26.10 10.86
N THR A 226 22.64 -25.98 10.20
CA THR A 226 22.76 -25.36 8.87
C THR A 226 23.15 -26.36 7.78
N ASN A 227 23.42 -27.64 8.12
CA ASN A 227 23.95 -28.63 7.19
C ASN A 227 22.97 -29.77 6.88
N PHE A 228 22.84 -30.08 5.59
CA PHE A 228 22.14 -31.26 5.09
C PHE A 228 23.00 -32.51 5.30
N VAL A 229 22.44 -33.49 6.02
CA VAL A 229 23.09 -34.78 6.28
C VAL A 229 22.45 -35.83 5.39
N LYS A 230 23.26 -36.69 4.75
CA LYS A 230 22.74 -37.80 3.94
C LYS A 230 21.98 -38.77 4.85
N THR A 231 20.76 -39.14 4.44
CA THR A 231 19.94 -40.13 5.13
C THR A 231 20.46 -41.56 4.87
N SER A 232 19.96 -42.54 5.63
CA SER A 232 20.23 -43.96 5.39
C SER A 232 19.38 -44.57 4.27
N ASP A 233 18.57 -43.76 3.58
CA ASP A 233 17.70 -44.23 2.49
C ASP A 233 18.54 -44.66 1.26
N PRO A 234 18.02 -45.56 0.41
CA PRO A 234 18.75 -46.08 -0.75
C PRO A 234 19.25 -44.97 -1.69
N THR A 235 20.43 -45.20 -2.26
CA THR A 235 20.99 -44.31 -3.29
C THR A 235 20.35 -44.64 -4.64
N LEU A 236 19.25 -43.95 -4.94
CA LEU A 236 18.58 -43.95 -6.24
C LEU A 236 18.72 -42.58 -6.90
N ALA A 237 18.42 -42.51 -8.20
CA ALA A 237 18.37 -41.26 -8.95
C ALA A 237 17.12 -40.43 -8.59
N TRP A 238 17.01 -40.00 -7.33
CA TRP A 238 15.84 -39.26 -6.82
C TRP A 238 15.68 -37.93 -7.56
N SER A 239 14.55 -37.73 -8.24
CA SER A 239 14.27 -36.55 -9.05
C SER A 239 13.44 -35.50 -8.31
N CYS A 240 12.42 -35.94 -7.57
CA CYS A 240 11.53 -35.06 -6.83
C CYS A 240 10.99 -35.72 -5.57
N MET A 241 10.58 -34.90 -4.60
CA MET A 241 9.93 -35.38 -3.38
C MET A 241 9.00 -34.33 -2.78
N ASP A 242 7.99 -34.79 -2.03
CA ASP A 242 7.17 -33.94 -1.17
C ASP A 242 6.65 -34.72 0.04
N ILE A 243 6.23 -33.99 1.07
CA ILE A 243 5.77 -34.57 2.34
C ILE A 243 4.28 -34.28 2.51
N HIS A 244 3.50 -35.34 2.70
CA HIS A 244 2.08 -35.27 2.93
C HIS A 244 1.79 -34.84 4.38
N LYS A 245 0.62 -34.23 4.61
CA LYS A 245 0.21 -33.72 5.94
C LYS A 245 0.13 -34.79 7.04
N ASN A 246 0.01 -36.07 6.66
CA ASN A 246 0.05 -37.20 7.60
C ASN A 246 1.47 -37.65 7.96
N GLY A 247 2.52 -37.03 7.38
CA GLY A 247 3.92 -37.38 7.57
C GLY A 247 4.48 -38.38 6.56
N ASP A 248 3.67 -38.90 5.63
CA ASP A 248 4.16 -39.75 4.54
C ASP A 248 5.04 -38.93 3.59
N ILE A 249 6.14 -39.53 3.12
CA ILE A 249 7.05 -38.91 2.16
C ILE A 249 6.89 -39.62 0.83
N TYR A 250 6.57 -38.86 -0.21
CA TYR A 250 6.55 -39.36 -1.59
C TYR A 250 7.80 -38.87 -2.31
N ALA A 251 8.48 -39.76 -3.02
CA ALA A 251 9.67 -39.44 -3.77
C ALA A 251 9.68 -40.20 -5.10
N CYS A 252 10.16 -39.59 -6.16
CA CYS A 252 10.21 -40.21 -7.48
C CYS A 252 11.66 -40.47 -7.90
N VAL A 253 11.85 -41.53 -8.68
CA VAL A 253 13.13 -41.85 -9.32
C VAL A 253 13.07 -41.41 -10.78
N TYR A 254 14.13 -40.74 -11.25
CA TYR A 254 14.26 -40.32 -12.64
C TYR A 254 14.24 -41.53 -13.58
N ASN A 255 13.32 -41.53 -14.57
CA ASN A 255 13.05 -42.69 -15.45
C ASN A 255 12.70 -43.98 -14.69
N GLY A 256 12.06 -43.85 -13.52
CA GLY A 256 11.74 -44.96 -12.62
C GLY A 256 10.34 -44.84 -12.01
N ASP A 257 10.19 -45.43 -10.83
CA ASP A 257 8.94 -45.53 -10.08
C ASP A 257 8.74 -44.32 -9.12
N ILE A 258 7.53 -44.21 -8.57
CA ILE A 258 7.21 -43.39 -7.39
C ILE A 258 7.32 -44.28 -6.15
N TYR A 259 8.00 -43.80 -5.13
CA TYR A 259 8.17 -44.46 -3.84
C TYR A 259 7.43 -43.69 -2.76
N LYS A 260 6.96 -44.42 -1.74
CA LYS A 260 6.39 -43.84 -0.52
C LYS A 260 7.11 -44.38 0.72
N LYS A 261 7.44 -43.48 1.65
CA LYS A 261 7.85 -43.79 3.02
C LYS A 261 6.73 -43.39 3.95
N THR A 262 6.09 -44.35 4.60
CA THR A 262 4.98 -44.09 5.53
C THR A 262 5.50 -43.40 6.78
N ALA A 263 4.74 -42.49 7.37
CA ALA A 263 5.12 -41.81 8.61
C ALA A 263 5.57 -42.82 9.69
N GLY A 264 6.76 -42.62 10.26
CA GLY A 264 7.36 -43.52 11.27
C GLY A 264 8.00 -44.80 10.73
N SER A 265 7.89 -45.09 9.42
CA SER A 265 8.59 -46.21 8.80
C SER A 265 10.04 -45.86 8.43
N SER A 266 10.90 -46.87 8.34
CA SER A 266 12.32 -46.70 8.03
C SER A 266 12.62 -46.61 6.53
N ASN A 267 11.78 -47.20 5.66
CA ASN A 267 12.12 -47.46 4.26
C ASN A 267 11.14 -46.82 3.28
N PHE A 268 11.66 -46.38 2.13
CA PHE A 268 10.87 -46.10 0.93
C PHE A 268 10.46 -47.41 0.24
N ILE A 269 9.18 -47.54 -0.08
CA ILE A 269 8.60 -48.70 -0.78
C ILE A 269 8.11 -48.24 -2.16
N PRO A 270 8.46 -48.94 -3.26
CA PRO A 270 7.96 -48.62 -4.60
C PRO A 270 6.45 -48.83 -4.69
N LEU A 271 5.76 -47.96 -5.42
CA LEU A 271 4.30 -48.04 -5.61
C LEU A 271 3.91 -48.83 -6.87
N GLY A 272 4.87 -49.31 -7.66
CA GLY A 272 4.61 -50.12 -8.85
C GLY A 272 4.12 -49.30 -10.05
N GLN A 273 4.44 -48.00 -10.10
CA GLN A 273 4.10 -47.15 -11.23
C GLN A 273 4.95 -47.48 -12.44
N VAL A 274 4.36 -47.30 -13.64
CA VAL A 274 5.14 -47.41 -14.88
C VAL A 274 6.29 -46.40 -14.85
N ALA A 275 7.48 -46.89 -15.23
CA ALA A 275 8.70 -46.09 -15.28
C ALA A 275 8.52 -44.87 -16.19
N ARG A 276 8.69 -43.68 -15.62
CA ARG A 276 8.53 -42.40 -16.34
C ARG A 276 9.55 -41.38 -15.84
N THR A 277 9.72 -40.31 -16.60
CA THR A 277 10.48 -39.13 -16.17
C THR A 277 9.64 -38.27 -15.22
N TRP A 278 9.34 -38.82 -14.03
CA TRP A 278 8.64 -38.12 -12.96
C TRP A 278 9.49 -36.94 -12.50
N PHE A 279 9.02 -35.72 -12.77
CA PHE A 279 9.81 -34.51 -12.58
C PHE A 279 9.38 -33.71 -11.35
N SER A 280 8.11 -33.83 -10.94
CA SER A 280 7.60 -33.22 -9.73
C SER A 280 6.55 -34.11 -9.08
N ILE A 281 6.49 -34.08 -7.76
CA ILE A 281 5.41 -34.65 -6.97
C ILE A 281 5.02 -33.63 -5.91
N LYS A 282 3.71 -33.50 -5.64
CA LYS A 282 3.17 -32.54 -4.68
C LYS A 282 2.01 -33.14 -3.92
N CYS A 283 2.08 -33.05 -2.59
CA CYS A 283 1.01 -33.43 -1.68
C CYS A 283 0.13 -32.19 -1.40
N MET A 284 -1.14 -32.25 -1.78
CA MET A 284 -2.10 -31.14 -1.68
C MET A 284 -2.80 -31.11 -0.31
N GLN A 285 -3.38 -29.96 0.06
CA GLN A 285 -4.04 -29.80 1.36
C GLN A 285 -5.27 -30.71 1.53
N ASN A 286 -5.99 -30.98 0.43
CA ASN A 286 -7.13 -31.89 0.42
C ASN A 286 -6.73 -33.37 0.59
N GLY A 287 -5.43 -33.68 0.51
CA GLY A 287 -4.87 -35.03 0.62
C GLY A 287 -4.57 -35.70 -0.71
N ASP A 288 -4.94 -35.09 -1.85
CA ASP A 288 -4.54 -35.60 -3.16
C ASP A 288 -3.03 -35.46 -3.37
N VAL A 289 -2.43 -36.38 -4.11
CA VAL A 289 -1.02 -36.32 -4.51
C VAL A 289 -0.95 -36.21 -6.03
N TYR A 290 -0.30 -35.18 -6.54
CA TYR A 290 -0.12 -34.97 -7.97
C TYR A 290 1.33 -35.25 -8.36
N ALA A 291 1.53 -35.86 -9.53
CA ALA A 291 2.85 -36.11 -10.09
C ALA A 291 2.91 -35.66 -11.56
N CYS A 292 3.94 -34.89 -11.91
CA CYS A 292 4.16 -34.39 -13.27
C CYS A 292 5.19 -35.26 -13.99
N VAL A 293 4.92 -35.53 -15.27
CA VAL A 293 5.84 -36.24 -16.16
C VAL A 293 6.41 -35.26 -17.19
N SER A 294 7.74 -35.21 -17.29
CA SER A 294 8.41 -34.50 -18.38
C SER A 294 8.11 -35.20 -19.71
N TYR A 295 7.67 -34.43 -20.71
CA TYR A 295 7.16 -34.94 -21.99
C TYR A 295 6.06 -35.98 -21.74
N GLY A 296 4.99 -35.57 -21.04
CA GLY A 296 3.91 -36.46 -20.65
C GLY A 296 2.68 -35.74 -20.12
N ASP A 297 1.99 -36.38 -19.19
CA ASP A 297 0.76 -35.92 -18.54
C ASP A 297 1.02 -35.58 -17.05
N ILE A 298 0.01 -35.02 -16.40
CA ILE A 298 -0.08 -34.85 -14.95
C ILE A 298 -0.94 -36.00 -14.42
N TYR A 299 -0.45 -36.68 -13.40
CA TYR A 299 -1.12 -37.80 -12.75
C TYR A 299 -1.58 -37.40 -11.35
N LYS A 300 -2.67 -38.01 -10.88
CA LYS A 300 -3.23 -37.78 -9.56
C LYS A 300 -3.54 -39.08 -8.83
N GLN A 301 -3.16 -39.15 -7.56
CA GLN A 301 -3.62 -40.13 -6.59
C GLN A 301 -4.60 -39.45 -5.64
N THR A 302 -5.82 -39.97 -5.53
CA THR A 302 -6.89 -39.34 -4.74
C THR A 302 -6.73 -39.66 -3.25
N ALA A 303 -6.76 -38.63 -2.41
CA ALA A 303 -6.62 -38.74 -0.95
C ALA A 303 -5.37 -39.54 -0.47
N GLY A 304 -4.30 -39.58 -1.28
CA GLY A 304 -3.05 -40.29 -0.94
C GLY A 304 -3.19 -41.81 -0.94
N THR A 305 -4.21 -42.35 -1.62
CA THR A 305 -4.49 -43.78 -1.69
C THR A 305 -4.80 -44.23 -3.12
N GLY A 306 -4.54 -45.51 -3.42
CA GLY A 306 -4.77 -46.09 -4.74
C GLY A 306 -3.69 -45.74 -5.76
N ASP A 307 -4.03 -45.87 -7.04
CA ASP A 307 -3.10 -45.69 -8.16
C ASP A 307 -3.00 -44.21 -8.61
N PHE A 308 -1.92 -43.87 -9.32
CA PHE A 308 -1.79 -42.56 -9.96
C PHE A 308 -2.46 -42.58 -11.34
N MET A 309 -3.57 -41.85 -11.48
CA MET A 309 -4.35 -41.80 -12.71
C MET A 309 -4.03 -40.55 -13.54
N PRO A 310 -3.89 -40.64 -14.87
CA PRO A 310 -3.64 -39.47 -15.72
C PRO A 310 -4.85 -38.52 -15.74
N LEU A 311 -4.60 -37.22 -15.80
CA LEU A 311 -5.64 -36.18 -15.91
C LEU A 311 -6.05 -35.89 -17.35
N GLY A 312 -5.40 -36.50 -18.35
CA GLY A 312 -5.68 -36.28 -19.76
C GLY A 312 -5.20 -34.91 -20.26
N GLN A 313 -4.17 -34.33 -19.64
CA GLN A 313 -3.57 -33.10 -20.12
C GLN A 313 -2.79 -33.36 -21.42
N SER A 314 -2.66 -32.33 -22.25
CA SER A 314 -1.85 -32.48 -23.47
C SER A 314 -0.40 -32.78 -23.10
N PHE A 315 0.23 -33.60 -23.95
CA PHE A 315 1.62 -33.99 -23.84
C PHE A 315 2.53 -32.76 -23.80
N ARG A 316 3.12 -32.46 -22.64
CA ARG A 316 3.97 -31.29 -22.42
C ARG A 316 5.12 -31.63 -21.48
N ASN A 317 6.11 -30.74 -21.43
CA ASN A 317 7.20 -30.82 -20.47
C ASN A 317 6.75 -30.26 -19.10
N TRP A 318 5.91 -31.01 -18.38
CA TRP A 318 5.44 -30.62 -17.04
C TRP A 318 6.55 -30.81 -16.00
N THR A 319 7.02 -29.71 -15.39
CA THR A 319 8.19 -29.72 -14.49
C THR A 319 7.85 -29.43 -13.03
N SER A 320 6.71 -28.83 -12.73
CA SER A 320 6.30 -28.57 -11.35
C SER A 320 4.80 -28.45 -11.23
N ILE A 321 4.28 -28.78 -10.05
CA ILE A 321 2.89 -28.54 -9.67
C ILE A 321 2.85 -28.09 -8.21
N SER A 322 2.04 -27.08 -7.91
CA SER A 322 1.83 -26.60 -6.54
C SER A 322 0.43 -26.02 -6.36
N GLN A 323 0.06 -25.74 -5.11
CA GLN A 323 -1.25 -25.23 -4.73
C GLN A 323 -1.10 -23.97 -3.89
N ASP A 324 -1.94 -22.96 -4.16
CA ASP A 324 -2.00 -21.75 -3.33
C ASP A 324 -3.01 -21.88 -2.18
N LEU A 325 -3.11 -20.84 -1.35
CA LEU A 325 -4.00 -20.81 -0.19
C LEU A 325 -5.50 -20.85 -0.53
N ASN A 326 -5.88 -20.51 -1.77
CA ASN A 326 -7.28 -20.55 -2.23
C ASN A 326 -7.65 -21.93 -2.79
N GLY A 327 -6.72 -22.88 -2.79
CA GLY A 327 -6.91 -24.21 -3.36
C GLY A 327 -6.69 -24.27 -4.86
N ASP A 328 -6.28 -23.17 -5.50
CA ASP A 328 -5.93 -23.16 -6.92
C ASP A 328 -4.66 -23.99 -7.15
N ILE A 329 -4.66 -24.80 -8.21
CA ILE A 329 -3.52 -25.66 -8.57
C ILE A 329 -2.81 -25.05 -9.77
N TYR A 330 -1.50 -24.89 -9.67
CA TYR A 330 -0.65 -24.31 -10.70
C TYR A 330 0.33 -25.36 -11.20
N ALA A 331 0.38 -25.56 -12.52
CA ALA A 331 1.32 -26.46 -13.18
C ALA A 331 2.30 -25.66 -14.05
N VAL A 332 3.58 -26.00 -13.95
CA VAL A 332 4.68 -25.39 -14.69
C VAL A 332 5.03 -26.26 -15.88
N CYS A 333 5.13 -25.64 -17.06
CA CYS A 333 5.50 -26.29 -18.30
C CYS A 333 6.76 -25.65 -18.88
N ALA A 334 7.87 -26.39 -18.91
CA ALA A 334 9.16 -25.99 -19.48
C ALA A 334 9.24 -26.34 -20.98
N ALA A 335 8.22 -25.95 -21.75
CA ALA A 335 8.18 -26.08 -23.20
C ALA A 335 7.51 -24.83 -23.79
N ILE A 336 8.01 -24.36 -24.94
CA ILE A 336 7.59 -23.08 -25.56
C ILE A 336 6.05 -23.02 -25.61
N PRO A 337 5.42 -22.01 -24.97
CA PRO A 337 6.00 -20.73 -24.54
C PRO A 337 6.52 -20.62 -23.08
N ASN A 338 7.03 -21.70 -22.46
CA ASN A 338 7.47 -21.78 -21.04
C ASN A 338 6.46 -21.12 -20.09
N ALA A 339 5.49 -21.88 -19.59
CA ALA A 339 4.28 -21.29 -19.05
C ALA A 339 3.81 -21.90 -17.73
N ILE A 340 3.10 -21.07 -16.97
CA ILE A 340 2.29 -21.50 -15.83
C ILE A 340 0.86 -21.67 -16.32
N TYR A 341 0.28 -22.82 -16.01
CA TYR A 341 -1.13 -23.10 -16.18
C TYR A 341 -1.80 -23.19 -14.81
N LYS A 342 -3.06 -22.78 -14.71
CA LYS A 342 -3.84 -22.72 -13.48
C LYS A 342 -5.14 -23.50 -13.62
N GLN A 343 -5.47 -24.27 -12.60
CA GLN A 343 -6.76 -24.90 -12.38
C GLN A 343 -7.41 -24.23 -11.16
N THR A 344 -8.57 -23.59 -11.35
CA THR A 344 -9.22 -22.81 -10.30
C THR A 344 -9.93 -23.73 -9.29
N ALA A 345 -9.66 -23.55 -8.00
CA ALA A 345 -10.17 -24.35 -6.89
C ALA A 345 -9.95 -25.87 -7.04
N GLY A 346 -8.94 -26.29 -7.82
CA GLY A 346 -8.67 -27.70 -8.10
C GLY A 346 -9.70 -28.40 -8.99
N ILE A 347 -10.55 -27.64 -9.72
CA ILE A 347 -11.61 -28.18 -10.59
C ILE A 347 -11.38 -27.75 -12.04
N GLY A 348 -11.71 -28.63 -12.98
CA GLY A 348 -11.68 -28.34 -14.42
C GLY A 348 -10.30 -28.52 -15.07
N ASN A 349 -10.09 -27.90 -16.23
CA ASN A 349 -8.82 -28.01 -16.97
C ASN A 349 -7.80 -26.96 -16.53
N PHE A 350 -6.52 -27.25 -16.75
CA PHE A 350 -5.44 -26.28 -16.60
C PHE A 350 -5.50 -25.24 -17.74
N VAL A 351 -5.67 -23.97 -17.39
CA VAL A 351 -5.73 -22.83 -18.31
C VAL A 351 -4.43 -22.04 -18.26
N LEU A 352 -3.92 -21.59 -19.40
CA LEU A 352 -2.72 -20.76 -19.46
C LEU A 352 -2.89 -19.48 -18.63
N LEU A 353 -1.99 -19.25 -17.68
CA LEU A 353 -1.98 -18.06 -16.83
C LEU A 353 -0.93 -17.05 -17.29
N GLN A 354 0.31 -17.49 -17.50
CA GLN A 354 1.44 -16.62 -17.85
C GLN A 354 2.50 -17.40 -18.64
N GLY A 355 3.08 -16.78 -19.66
CA GLY A 355 4.24 -17.28 -20.41
C GLY A 355 5.53 -16.55 -20.05
N PHE A 356 6.67 -17.19 -20.31
CA PHE A 356 8.00 -16.70 -19.96
C PHE A 356 8.97 -16.87 -21.13
N GLY A 357 9.89 -15.91 -21.29
CA GLY A 357 10.95 -15.99 -22.30
C GLY A 357 12.12 -16.91 -21.95
N PHE A 358 12.05 -17.59 -20.80
CA PHE A 358 13.11 -18.42 -20.23
C PHE A 358 12.53 -19.71 -19.65
N ILE A 359 13.39 -20.70 -19.41
CA ILE A 359 12.98 -21.99 -18.88
C ILE A 359 12.64 -21.85 -17.40
N ILE A 360 11.38 -22.09 -17.05
CA ILE A 360 10.89 -22.18 -15.68
C ILE A 360 10.84 -23.65 -15.25
N ILE A 361 11.14 -23.93 -13.98
CA ILE A 361 11.32 -25.30 -13.48
C ILE A 361 10.40 -25.60 -12.31
N SER A 362 10.50 -24.84 -11.22
CA SER A 362 9.82 -25.13 -9.94
C SER A 362 8.98 -23.96 -9.47
N LEU A 363 7.82 -24.24 -8.89
CA LEU A 363 6.91 -23.29 -8.29
C LEU A 363 6.47 -23.78 -6.91
N ASP A 364 6.47 -22.90 -5.92
CA ASP A 364 5.84 -23.17 -4.64
C ASP A 364 5.19 -21.92 -4.02
N PHE A 365 4.23 -22.12 -3.13
CA PHE A 365 3.52 -21.03 -2.46
C PHE A 365 3.78 -21.06 -0.95
N ALA A 366 4.09 -19.89 -0.40
CA ALA A 366 4.30 -19.69 1.03
C ALA A 366 2.98 -19.53 1.79
N SER A 367 3.04 -19.71 3.11
CA SER A 367 1.89 -19.61 4.02
C SER A 367 1.26 -18.21 4.08
N ASN A 368 1.97 -17.18 3.62
CA ASN A 368 1.45 -15.83 3.43
C ASN A 368 0.80 -15.59 2.05
N GLY A 369 0.77 -16.62 1.19
CA GLY A 369 0.18 -16.59 -0.15
C GLY A 369 1.14 -16.14 -1.27
N ASP A 370 2.39 -15.77 -0.94
CA ASP A 370 3.38 -15.43 -1.96
C ASP A 370 3.78 -16.67 -2.76
N GLY A 371 3.83 -16.54 -4.09
CA GLY A 371 4.34 -17.58 -4.98
C GLY A 371 5.80 -17.34 -5.35
N TYR A 372 6.61 -18.39 -5.36
CA TYR A 372 8.01 -18.34 -5.77
C TYR A 372 8.25 -19.29 -6.94
N LEU A 373 8.85 -18.79 -8.01
CA LEU A 373 9.10 -19.49 -9.26
C LEU A 373 10.60 -19.46 -9.55
N THR A 374 11.14 -20.59 -9.98
CA THR A 374 12.54 -20.72 -10.37
C THR A 374 12.70 -21.20 -11.79
N GLY A 375 13.91 -21.08 -12.34
CA GLY A 375 14.23 -21.52 -13.69
C GLY A 375 15.72 -21.75 -13.92
N LEU A 376 16.07 -22.14 -15.15
CA LEU A 376 17.46 -22.35 -15.56
C LEU A 376 18.07 -21.08 -16.15
N GLY A 377 19.31 -20.78 -15.76
CA GLY A 377 20.03 -19.59 -16.22
C GLY A 377 19.32 -18.26 -15.95
N THR A 378 18.49 -18.20 -14.91
CA THR A 378 17.61 -17.06 -14.62
C THR A 378 17.59 -16.75 -13.11
N ASP A 379 16.79 -15.78 -12.70
CA ASP A 379 16.60 -15.39 -11.30
C ASP A 379 15.54 -16.25 -10.59
N ILE A 380 15.39 -16.07 -9.27
CA ILE A 380 14.19 -16.47 -8.56
C ILE A 380 13.16 -15.34 -8.75
N TYR A 381 11.92 -15.72 -9.08
CA TYR A 381 10.83 -14.77 -9.25
C TYR A 381 9.80 -14.94 -8.13
N LYS A 382 9.27 -13.82 -7.65
CA LYS A 382 8.24 -13.77 -6.62
C LYS A 382 6.97 -13.11 -7.17
N LYS A 383 5.83 -13.70 -6.86
CA LYS A 383 4.49 -13.11 -7.01
C LYS A 383 3.94 -12.86 -5.61
N ALA A 384 3.72 -11.60 -5.25
CA ALA A 384 3.07 -11.29 -3.97
C ALA A 384 1.62 -11.81 -3.95
N TYR A 385 1.09 -12.14 -2.77
CA TYR A 385 -0.31 -12.55 -2.66
C TYR A 385 -1.26 -11.49 -3.25
N GLY A 386 -2.17 -11.92 -4.13
CA GLY A 386 -3.08 -11.02 -4.87
C GLY A 386 -2.48 -10.30 -6.08
N ALA A 387 -1.17 -10.35 -6.31
CA ALA A 387 -0.55 -9.76 -7.50
C ALA A 387 -0.89 -10.55 -8.77
N SER A 388 -0.79 -9.91 -9.94
CA SER A 388 -1.09 -10.53 -11.24
C SER A 388 0.10 -11.21 -11.93
N SER A 389 1.33 -10.90 -11.52
CA SER A 389 2.55 -11.37 -12.21
C SER A 389 3.72 -11.65 -11.26
N PHE A 390 4.64 -12.49 -11.71
CA PHE A 390 5.92 -12.77 -11.06
C PHE A 390 6.98 -11.69 -11.41
N GLY A 391 7.64 -11.12 -10.41
CA GLY A 391 8.78 -10.20 -10.55
C GLY A 391 10.09 -10.79 -10.05
N ALA A 392 11.22 -10.41 -10.64
CA ALA A 392 12.54 -10.90 -10.25
C ALA A 392 12.92 -10.46 -8.82
N THR A 393 13.66 -11.31 -8.10
CA THR A 393 14.10 -11.03 -6.72
C THR A 393 15.55 -10.56 -6.61
N ASN A 394 16.26 -10.42 -7.74
CA ASN A 394 17.64 -9.98 -7.88
C ASN A 394 18.68 -10.88 -7.18
N GLN A 395 18.49 -12.20 -7.22
CA GLN A 395 19.42 -13.19 -6.62
C GLN A 395 20.50 -13.66 -7.60
N GLY A 396 20.48 -13.14 -8.82
CA GLY A 396 21.41 -13.45 -9.90
C GLY A 396 21.05 -14.73 -10.66
N ALA A 397 21.53 -14.79 -11.91
CA ALA A 397 21.27 -15.91 -12.80
C ALA A 397 21.97 -17.18 -12.31
N LYS A 398 21.18 -18.23 -12.02
CA LYS A 398 21.66 -19.58 -11.68
C LYS A 398 20.73 -20.65 -12.26
N ASN A 399 21.13 -21.91 -12.13
CA ASN A 399 20.25 -23.05 -12.39
C ASN A 399 19.39 -23.35 -11.15
N TRP A 400 18.48 -22.43 -10.82
CA TRP A 400 17.54 -22.56 -9.71
C TRP A 400 16.52 -23.66 -10.03
N PHE A 401 16.77 -24.86 -9.52
CA PHE A 401 16.10 -26.07 -9.96
C PHE A 401 14.92 -26.44 -9.06
N SER A 402 14.94 -26.04 -7.80
CA SER A 402 13.83 -26.26 -6.88
C SER A 402 13.58 -25.06 -5.99
N VAL A 403 12.33 -24.87 -5.60
CA VAL A 403 11.95 -23.97 -4.52
C VAL A 403 10.94 -24.64 -3.62
N LYS A 404 11.07 -24.41 -2.32
CA LYS A 404 10.15 -24.90 -1.30
C LYS A 404 9.91 -23.82 -0.26
N CYS A 405 8.65 -23.52 0.00
CA CYS A 405 8.24 -22.62 1.07
C CYS A 405 7.92 -23.43 2.33
N ALA A 406 8.62 -23.15 3.42
CA ALA A 406 8.44 -23.83 4.69
C ALA A 406 7.30 -23.22 5.52
N PRO A 407 6.66 -23.98 6.44
CA PRO A 407 5.55 -23.48 7.25
C PRO A 407 5.89 -22.27 8.12
N ASN A 408 7.16 -22.12 8.51
CA ASN A 408 7.68 -21.01 9.30
C ASN A 408 7.86 -19.71 8.48
N GLY A 409 7.55 -19.72 7.17
CA GLY A 409 7.69 -18.57 6.27
C GLY A 409 9.05 -18.44 5.60
N ASP A 410 10.01 -19.31 5.93
CA ASP A 410 11.28 -19.38 5.21
C ASP A 410 11.08 -19.98 3.81
N VAL A 411 11.93 -19.58 2.86
CA VAL A 411 11.91 -20.10 1.50
C VAL A 411 13.28 -20.66 1.16
N TYR A 412 13.32 -21.89 0.68
CA TYR A 412 14.54 -22.60 0.31
C TYR A 412 14.58 -22.78 -1.20
N ALA A 413 15.72 -22.53 -1.82
CA ALA A 413 15.93 -22.71 -3.25
C ALA A 413 17.18 -23.55 -3.52
N GLY A 414 17.04 -24.63 -4.27
CA GLY A 414 18.14 -25.53 -4.64
C GLY A 414 18.72 -25.20 -6.00
N VAL A 415 20.05 -25.15 -6.11
CA VAL A 415 20.76 -24.99 -7.38
C VAL A 415 21.26 -26.35 -7.86
N SER A 416 20.98 -26.69 -9.12
CA SER A 416 21.48 -27.93 -9.74
C SER A 416 22.75 -27.71 -10.55
N LEU A 417 23.57 -28.76 -10.68
CA LEU A 417 24.72 -28.77 -11.59
C LEU A 417 24.34 -29.18 -13.01
N ASP A 418 23.10 -29.63 -13.22
CA ASP A 418 22.64 -30.12 -14.51
C ASP A 418 22.29 -28.96 -15.44
N GLY A 419 22.82 -29.03 -16.66
CA GLY A 419 22.59 -28.05 -17.71
C GLY A 419 23.89 -27.35 -18.14
N ASN A 420 23.99 -27.02 -19.43
CA ASN A 420 25.14 -26.30 -20.01
C ASN A 420 25.11 -24.78 -19.72
N PHE A 421 24.13 -24.29 -18.97
CA PHE A 421 23.98 -22.89 -18.64
C PHE A 421 24.79 -22.60 -17.38
N GLY A 422 26.06 -22.22 -17.56
CA GLY A 422 27.00 -21.96 -16.48
C GLY A 422 26.47 -20.94 -15.48
N GLY A 423 26.57 -21.24 -14.18
CA GLY A 423 26.24 -20.26 -13.14
C GLY A 423 25.86 -20.83 -11.79
N GLY A 424 26.62 -21.78 -11.23
CA GLY A 424 26.46 -22.14 -9.81
C GLY A 424 27.22 -23.37 -9.40
N LYS A 425 28.00 -23.27 -8.32
CA LYS A 425 28.32 -24.44 -7.49
C LYS A 425 26.99 -24.84 -6.85
N GLY A 426 26.51 -26.05 -7.10
CA GLY A 426 25.23 -26.51 -6.55
C GLY A 426 25.17 -26.32 -5.04
N ASP A 427 24.23 -25.52 -4.56
CA ASP A 427 24.05 -25.18 -3.14
C ASP A 427 22.54 -25.04 -2.87
N VAL A 428 22.17 -24.98 -1.59
CA VAL A 428 20.83 -24.62 -1.14
C VAL A 428 20.90 -23.22 -0.55
N TYR A 429 20.03 -22.35 -1.04
CA TYR A 429 19.89 -20.98 -0.55
C TYR A 429 18.65 -20.86 0.32
N LYS A 430 18.72 -20.04 1.36
CA LYS A 430 17.61 -19.76 2.27
C LYS A 430 17.31 -18.27 2.27
N LYS A 431 16.04 -17.94 2.09
CA LYS A 431 15.47 -16.65 2.45
C LYS A 431 14.73 -16.80 3.77
N THR A 432 15.13 -16.02 4.77
CA THR A 432 14.46 -16.00 6.08
C THR A 432 13.12 -15.27 5.97
N ALA A 433 12.12 -15.70 6.75
CA ALA A 433 10.84 -15.00 6.87
C ALA A 433 11.08 -13.51 7.22
N GLY A 434 10.41 -12.61 6.50
CA GLY A 434 10.56 -11.16 6.68
C GLY A 434 11.81 -10.51 6.05
N THR A 435 12.78 -11.27 5.54
CA THR A 435 13.90 -10.71 4.76
C THR A 435 13.61 -10.75 3.26
N ASN A 436 14.50 -10.19 2.43
CA ASN A 436 14.38 -10.24 0.96
C ASN A 436 15.40 -11.18 0.30
N ASP A 437 16.59 -11.31 0.88
CA ASP A 437 17.72 -11.97 0.24
C ASP A 437 17.75 -13.48 0.49
N PHE A 438 18.16 -14.23 -0.55
CA PHE A 438 18.49 -15.63 -0.47
C PHE A 438 19.98 -15.80 -0.17
N ILE A 439 20.30 -16.32 1.00
CA ILE A 439 21.66 -16.52 1.49
C ILE A 439 22.07 -17.99 1.26
N PRO A 440 23.25 -18.29 0.69
CA PRO A 440 23.72 -19.66 0.53
C PRO A 440 23.96 -20.32 1.89
N LEU A 441 23.55 -21.58 2.03
CA LEU A 441 23.81 -22.37 3.23
C LEU A 441 25.21 -22.99 3.22
N GLY A 442 25.98 -22.89 2.13
CA GLY A 442 27.35 -23.39 2.06
C GLY A 442 27.43 -24.91 2.00
N GLN A 443 26.45 -25.55 1.38
CA GLN A 443 26.38 -27.01 1.30
C GLN A 443 27.44 -27.59 0.37
N THR A 444 27.72 -28.88 0.54
CA THR A 444 28.56 -29.61 -0.42
C THR A 444 27.94 -29.52 -1.81
N THR A 445 28.79 -29.26 -2.81
CA THR A 445 28.35 -29.10 -4.20
C THR A 445 27.72 -30.36 -4.76
N ARG A 446 26.42 -30.28 -5.10
CA ARG A 446 25.60 -31.39 -5.63
C ARG A 446 24.46 -30.84 -6.50
N SER A 447 23.79 -31.72 -7.25
CA SER A 447 22.54 -31.39 -7.93
C SER A 447 21.34 -31.47 -6.98
N TRP A 448 20.99 -30.34 -6.35
CA TRP A 448 19.84 -30.21 -5.44
C TRP A 448 18.52 -30.15 -6.23
N ARG A 449 17.96 -31.31 -6.58
CA ARG A 449 16.86 -31.43 -7.56
C ARG A 449 15.50 -31.09 -7.01
N SER A 450 15.24 -31.38 -5.74
CA SER A 450 13.96 -31.09 -5.12
C SER A 450 14.15 -30.87 -3.65
N LEU A 451 13.31 -30.01 -3.10
CA LEU A 451 13.24 -29.72 -1.68
C LEU A 451 11.82 -30.03 -1.21
N ALA A 452 11.70 -30.61 -0.02
CA ALA A 452 10.44 -30.83 0.67
C ALA A 452 10.60 -30.40 2.12
N CYS A 453 9.49 -30.03 2.77
CA CYS A 453 9.52 -29.62 4.17
C CYS A 453 8.46 -30.39 4.95
N ASN A 454 8.81 -30.84 6.16
CA ASN A 454 7.81 -31.42 7.07
C ASN A 454 7.08 -30.30 7.85
N SER A 455 6.07 -30.68 8.64
CA SER A 455 5.29 -29.73 9.45
C SER A 455 6.10 -29.06 10.57
N LEU A 456 7.26 -29.61 10.93
CA LEU A 456 8.18 -29.04 11.92
C LEU A 456 9.13 -28.00 11.29
N GLY A 457 9.18 -27.94 9.96
CA GLY A 457 10.04 -27.04 9.20
C GLY A 457 11.34 -27.67 8.72
N ASP A 458 11.65 -28.91 9.08
CA ASP A 458 12.84 -29.59 8.56
C ASP A 458 12.78 -29.74 7.05
N ILE A 459 13.93 -29.62 6.40
CA ILE A 459 14.02 -29.67 4.95
C ILE A 459 14.65 -30.99 4.51
N TYR A 460 14.00 -31.67 3.58
CA TYR A 460 14.51 -32.84 2.89
C TYR A 460 14.88 -32.44 1.47
N ALA A 461 15.94 -33.01 0.95
CA ALA A 461 16.40 -32.74 -0.40
C ALA A 461 16.66 -34.04 -1.17
N ALA A 462 16.13 -34.10 -2.39
CA ALA A 462 16.38 -35.19 -3.32
C ALA A 462 17.54 -34.83 -4.26
N THR A 463 18.45 -35.78 -4.44
CA THR A 463 19.56 -35.71 -5.39
C THR A 463 19.71 -37.07 -6.08
N PHE A 464 20.50 -37.13 -7.16
CA PHE A 464 20.86 -38.42 -7.76
C PHE A 464 21.83 -39.26 -6.92
N GLU A 465 22.34 -38.71 -5.82
CA GLU A 465 23.27 -39.36 -4.91
C GLU A 465 22.59 -39.84 -3.62
N GLY A 466 21.29 -39.59 -3.47
CA GLY A 466 20.49 -39.94 -2.28
C GLY A 466 19.64 -38.78 -1.76
N ILE A 467 18.96 -39.05 -0.65
CA ILE A 467 18.14 -38.08 0.08
C ILE A 467 18.97 -37.49 1.23
N PHE A 468 18.89 -36.17 1.40
CA PHE A 468 19.54 -35.44 2.47
C PHE A 468 18.50 -34.75 3.34
N HIS A 469 18.83 -34.56 4.61
CA HIS A 469 17.94 -33.97 5.61
C HIS A 469 18.68 -32.87 6.37
N LEU A 470 18.09 -31.68 6.39
CA LEU A 470 18.45 -30.56 7.24
C LEU A 470 17.48 -30.55 8.42
N ASN A 471 17.97 -31.02 9.56
CA ASN A 471 17.21 -31.04 10.80
C ASN A 471 17.21 -29.65 11.44
N LEU A 472 16.12 -28.91 11.27
CA LEU A 472 15.95 -27.58 11.85
C LEU A 472 15.31 -27.65 13.23
N SER A 473 14.73 -28.79 13.60
CA SER A 473 13.98 -29.00 14.82
C SER A 473 14.75 -29.89 15.79
N GLN A 474 15.69 -29.33 16.56
CA GLN A 474 16.23 -30.08 17.69
C GLN A 474 15.22 -30.06 18.84
N THR A 475 15.04 -31.20 19.50
CA THR A 475 14.35 -31.28 20.79
C THR A 475 15.08 -30.35 21.77
N GLY A 476 14.44 -29.26 22.17
CA GLY A 476 14.97 -28.39 23.22
C GLY A 476 15.12 -29.13 24.56
N ALA A 477 15.71 -28.44 25.55
CA ALA A 477 15.97 -29.04 26.86
C ALA A 477 14.66 -29.58 27.47
N PRO A 478 14.60 -30.86 27.89
CA PRO A 478 13.41 -31.37 28.56
C PRO A 478 13.22 -30.65 29.91
N ASN A 479 11.97 -30.59 30.37
CA ASN A 479 11.59 -30.06 31.70
C ASN A 479 11.76 -28.54 31.88
N LEU A 480 11.53 -27.73 30.85
CA LEU A 480 11.40 -26.28 31.03
C LEU A 480 10.11 -25.93 31.79
N ASN A 481 10.25 -25.13 32.84
CA ASN A 481 9.09 -24.62 33.57
C ASN A 481 8.36 -23.57 32.73
N GLY A 482 7.02 -23.61 32.75
CA GLY A 482 6.21 -22.49 32.26
C GLY A 482 6.40 -21.23 33.12
N GLY A 483 5.96 -20.08 32.61
CA GLY A 483 5.89 -18.85 33.38
C GLY A 483 4.83 -18.96 34.48
N ALA A 484 5.08 -18.33 35.63
CA ALA A 484 4.08 -18.20 36.69
C ALA A 484 3.21 -16.96 36.43
N LEU A 485 1.89 -17.13 36.46
CA LEU A 485 0.96 -16.00 36.52
C LEU A 485 0.88 -15.52 37.97
N LYS A 486 1.31 -14.28 38.23
CA LYS A 486 1.28 -13.68 39.56
C LYS A 486 0.18 -12.63 39.63
N LEU A 487 -0.76 -12.82 40.56
CA LEU A 487 -1.73 -11.80 40.98
C LEU A 487 -1.25 -11.27 42.33
N ILE A 488 -0.91 -9.98 42.39
CA ILE A 488 -0.29 -9.38 43.56
C ILE A 488 -1.21 -8.26 44.04
N GLY A 489 -1.72 -8.38 45.27
CA GLY A 489 -2.42 -7.28 45.95
C GLY A 489 -1.47 -6.12 46.22
N GLY A 490 -2.00 -4.94 46.53
CA GLY A 490 -1.17 -3.83 47.01
C GLY A 490 -0.46 -4.16 48.32
N THR A 491 0.25 -3.22 48.91
CA THR A 491 0.73 -3.38 50.29
C THR A 491 0.28 -2.19 51.12
N GLY A 492 -0.30 -2.47 52.29
CA GLY A 492 -0.59 -1.45 53.28
C GLY A 492 0.69 -0.92 53.94
N LYS A 493 0.60 0.23 54.62
CA LYS A 493 1.66 0.76 55.50
C LYS A 493 1.20 0.63 56.95
N GLY A 494 2.06 0.11 57.83
CA GLY A 494 1.71 -0.04 59.25
C GLY A 494 0.59 -1.07 59.43
N SER A 495 -0.51 -0.68 60.09
CA SER A 495 -1.71 -1.50 60.28
C SER A 495 -2.66 -1.50 59.08
N GLY A 496 -2.18 -1.14 57.88
CA GLY A 496 -2.96 -1.17 56.66
C GLY A 496 -3.14 -2.60 56.14
N THR A 497 -4.30 -2.90 55.58
CA THR A 497 -4.65 -4.23 55.05
C THR A 497 -4.34 -4.35 53.56
N SER A 498 -4.29 -5.58 53.04
CA SER A 498 -4.19 -5.84 51.60
C SER A 498 -4.85 -7.15 51.24
N GLU A 499 -5.57 -7.17 50.12
CA GLU A 499 -6.33 -8.34 49.70
C GLU A 499 -6.25 -8.58 48.18
N VAL A 500 -6.38 -9.85 47.79
CA VAL A 500 -6.73 -10.27 46.43
C VAL A 500 -8.16 -10.78 46.46
N GLN A 501 -9.07 -10.10 45.78
CA GLN A 501 -10.51 -10.36 45.83
C GLN A 501 -11.05 -11.00 44.54
N PHE A 502 -12.03 -11.89 44.69
CA PHE A 502 -12.70 -12.58 43.58
C PHE A 502 -14.19 -12.20 43.55
N PHE A 503 -14.60 -11.46 42.52
CA PHE A 503 -16.00 -11.05 42.32
C PHE A 503 -16.64 -11.85 41.18
N THR A 504 -17.91 -12.20 41.34
CA THR A 504 -18.74 -12.70 40.23
C THR A 504 -20.14 -12.10 40.30
N GLY A 505 -20.92 -12.23 39.23
CA GLY A 505 -22.33 -11.82 39.24
C GLY A 505 -23.17 -12.65 40.21
N GLN A 506 -24.09 -12.00 40.92
CA GLN A 506 -25.14 -12.68 41.68
C GLN A 506 -26.27 -13.07 40.74
N LYS A 507 -26.47 -14.38 40.57
CA LYS A 507 -27.57 -14.92 39.78
C LYS A 507 -28.90 -14.52 40.43
N THR A 508 -29.76 -13.88 39.65
CA THR A 508 -31.17 -13.63 40.00
C THR A 508 -32.01 -14.83 39.57
N VAL A 509 -33.17 -15.02 40.21
CA VAL A 509 -34.09 -16.13 39.89
C VAL A 509 -34.65 -15.99 38.46
N SER A 510 -34.82 -14.75 38.00
CA SER A 510 -35.18 -14.34 36.64
C SER A 510 -34.93 -12.84 36.45
N GLY A 511 -34.74 -12.37 35.23
CA GLY A 511 -34.64 -10.93 34.92
C GLY A 511 -33.81 -10.65 33.67
N ALA A 512 -34.01 -9.47 33.08
CA ALA A 512 -33.20 -8.95 31.97
C ALA A 512 -32.05 -8.04 32.44
N ASP A 513 -32.04 -7.68 33.73
CA ASP A 513 -31.06 -6.79 34.31
C ASP A 513 -29.70 -7.47 34.50
N MET A 514 -28.63 -6.66 34.45
CA MET A 514 -27.27 -7.12 34.71
C MET A 514 -27.14 -7.62 36.15
N GLN A 515 -26.48 -8.77 36.31
CA GLN A 515 -26.19 -9.31 37.63
C GLN A 515 -25.33 -8.33 38.44
N THR A 516 -25.65 -8.16 39.72
CA THR A 516 -24.84 -7.34 40.62
C THR A 516 -23.50 -8.02 40.93
N GLU A 517 -22.40 -7.30 40.80
CA GLU A 517 -21.07 -7.78 41.22
C GLU A 517 -21.07 -8.11 42.72
N THR A 518 -20.63 -9.32 43.08
CA THR A 518 -20.65 -9.82 44.46
C THR A 518 -19.34 -10.52 44.80
N LEU A 519 -18.75 -10.18 45.95
CA LEU A 519 -17.54 -10.83 46.46
C LEU A 519 -17.82 -12.29 46.81
N ARG A 520 -17.00 -13.21 46.30
CA ARG A 520 -17.11 -14.66 46.55
C ARG A 520 -16.06 -15.14 47.53
N ALA A 521 -14.82 -14.75 47.30
CA ALA A 521 -13.70 -15.07 48.16
C ALA A 521 -12.65 -13.97 48.08
N HIS A 522 -11.76 -13.93 49.06
CA HIS A 522 -10.55 -13.13 49.01
C HIS A 522 -9.41 -13.81 49.76
N ILE A 523 -8.19 -13.42 49.44
CA ILE A 523 -6.99 -13.75 50.21
C ILE A 523 -6.52 -12.47 50.89
N ASP A 524 -6.36 -12.50 52.21
CA ASP A 524 -5.93 -11.35 53.02
C ASP A 524 -4.40 -11.28 53.22
N GLU A 525 -3.93 -10.23 53.90
CA GLU A 525 -2.51 -10.03 54.19
C GLU A 525 -1.90 -11.09 55.10
N ASN A 526 -2.73 -11.88 55.79
CA ASN A 526 -2.29 -12.99 56.65
C ASN A 526 -2.14 -14.30 55.85
N GLY A 527 -2.51 -14.30 54.57
CA GLY A 527 -2.46 -15.46 53.68
C GLY A 527 -3.69 -16.37 53.80
N TYR A 528 -4.78 -15.91 54.42
CA TYR A 528 -5.99 -16.71 54.58
C TYR A 528 -6.90 -16.58 53.37
N MET A 529 -7.33 -17.71 52.81
CA MET A 529 -8.42 -17.76 51.83
C MET A 529 -9.76 -17.76 52.57
N ILE A 530 -10.50 -16.66 52.43
CA ILE A 530 -11.77 -16.43 53.12
C ILE A 530 -12.91 -16.47 52.11
N TRP A 531 -13.86 -17.38 52.33
CA TRP A 531 -15.09 -17.47 51.55
C TRP A 531 -16.15 -16.56 52.14
N ALA A 532 -16.58 -15.53 51.39
CA ALA A 532 -17.49 -14.50 51.90
C ALA A 532 -18.86 -15.08 52.31
N ASN A 533 -19.36 -16.07 51.56
CA ASN A 533 -20.66 -16.71 51.78
C ASN A 533 -20.59 -18.23 51.56
N MET A 534 -19.79 -18.94 52.36
CA MET A 534 -19.76 -20.41 52.30
C MET A 534 -21.10 -20.98 52.81
N PRO A 535 -21.79 -21.82 52.02
CA PRO A 535 -23.07 -22.39 52.43
C PRO A 535 -22.88 -23.44 53.53
N THR A 536 -23.90 -23.60 54.36
CA THR A 536 -23.85 -24.46 55.57
C THR A 536 -24.83 -25.63 55.43
N TYR A 537 -24.34 -26.86 55.57
CA TYR A 537 -25.16 -28.09 55.53
C TYR A 537 -24.70 -29.09 56.59
N ALA A 538 -25.61 -29.95 57.05
CA ALA A 538 -25.29 -30.96 58.07
C ALA A 538 -24.36 -32.05 57.53
N ASP A 539 -24.57 -32.47 56.29
CA ASP A 539 -23.85 -33.55 55.61
C ASP A 539 -23.96 -33.41 54.07
N ASN A 540 -23.37 -34.35 53.33
CA ASN A 540 -23.41 -34.36 51.87
C ASN A 540 -24.81 -34.57 51.31
N VAL A 541 -25.65 -35.35 51.99
CA VAL A 541 -27.02 -35.62 51.51
C VAL A 541 -27.81 -34.31 51.51
N ALA A 542 -27.71 -33.55 52.60
CA ALA A 542 -28.32 -32.23 52.72
C ALA A 542 -27.72 -31.22 51.72
N ALA A 543 -26.40 -31.26 51.48
CA ALA A 543 -25.76 -30.36 50.51
C ALA A 543 -26.21 -30.63 49.07
N ILE A 544 -26.31 -31.91 48.66
CA ILE A 544 -26.81 -32.31 47.33
C ILE A 544 -28.29 -31.93 47.20
N ALA A 545 -29.11 -32.20 48.22
CA ALA A 545 -30.52 -31.81 48.23
C ALA A 545 -30.71 -30.28 48.18
N GLY A 546 -29.79 -29.51 48.78
CA GLY A 546 -29.71 -28.06 48.69
C GLY A 546 -29.20 -27.52 47.35
N GLY A 547 -28.89 -28.41 46.40
CA GLY A 547 -28.52 -28.06 45.03
C GLY A 547 -27.03 -27.81 44.81
N LEU A 548 -26.14 -28.20 45.75
CA LEU A 548 -24.71 -28.09 45.50
C LEU A 548 -24.22 -29.21 44.55
N PRO A 549 -23.48 -28.85 43.49
CA PRO A 549 -22.79 -29.83 42.65
C PRO A 549 -21.72 -30.64 43.41
N LEU A 550 -21.40 -31.82 42.89
CA LEU A 550 -20.24 -32.60 43.33
C LEU A 550 -18.96 -31.77 43.18
N GLY A 551 -18.10 -31.83 44.19
CA GLY A 551 -16.83 -31.09 44.27
C GLY A 551 -16.94 -29.69 44.89
N CYS A 552 -18.13 -29.18 45.20
CA CYS A 552 -18.26 -27.89 45.88
C CYS A 552 -17.92 -27.97 47.39
N GLU A 553 -17.34 -26.90 47.93
CA GLU A 553 -17.07 -26.77 49.36
C GLU A 553 -18.32 -26.27 50.11
N TYR A 554 -18.56 -26.80 51.31
CA TYR A 554 -19.51 -26.28 52.28
C TYR A 554 -18.93 -26.38 53.69
N LYS A 555 -19.60 -25.77 54.67
CA LYS A 555 -19.28 -25.96 56.10
C LYS A 555 -20.39 -26.66 56.85
N THR A 556 -20.04 -27.43 57.88
CA THR A 556 -21.02 -27.94 58.84
C THR A 556 -21.45 -26.83 59.81
N ALA A 557 -22.51 -27.09 60.59
CA ALA A 557 -22.91 -26.17 61.67
C ALA A 557 -21.81 -25.98 62.74
N THR A 558 -20.89 -26.94 62.87
CA THR A 558 -19.71 -26.87 63.74
C THR A 558 -18.54 -26.10 63.12
N GLY A 559 -18.64 -25.70 61.85
CA GLY A 559 -17.62 -24.95 61.12
C GLY A 559 -16.62 -25.82 60.35
N ASP A 560 -16.79 -27.15 60.34
CA ASP A 560 -15.89 -28.04 59.60
C ASP A 560 -16.09 -27.86 58.10
N ARG A 561 -15.00 -27.59 57.37
CA ARG A 561 -15.03 -27.54 55.91
C ARG A 561 -15.14 -28.94 55.33
N LYS A 562 -16.08 -29.14 54.41
CA LYS A 562 -16.38 -30.40 53.72
C LYS A 562 -16.47 -30.16 52.22
N ILE A 563 -16.28 -31.23 51.44
CA ILE A 563 -16.49 -31.25 49.99
C ILE A 563 -17.67 -32.18 49.72
N VAL A 564 -18.58 -31.76 48.84
CA VAL A 564 -19.65 -32.63 48.36
C VAL A 564 -19.05 -33.73 47.49
N TYR A 565 -19.28 -34.98 47.85
CA TYR A 565 -18.83 -36.18 47.13
C TYR A 565 -19.98 -37.17 46.99
#